data_AF-A0A7V9Q5R5-F1
#
_entry.id   AF-A0A7V9Q5R5-F1
#
_cell.length_a   1.000
_cell.length_b   1.000
_cell.length_c   1.000
_cell.angle_alpha   90.00
_cell.angle_beta   90.00
_cell.angle_gamma   90.00
#
_symmetry.space_group_name_H-M   'P 1'
#
loop_
_entity.id
_entity.type
_entity.pdbx_description
1 polymer ?
#
loop_
_entity_poly.entity_id
_entity_poly.type
_entity_poly.pdbx_seq_one_letter_code
_entity_poly.pdbx_strand_id
1 'polypeptide(L)'
;MASIFACCCLTVEAQSRRAVVLTTDVGAEMDDQWTLAHLALAPEIELRGVVTTHAPSLAAPAAETAARVAREVLKHLPIRRHPPVFAGSSVPLARDGVAQKNPGVEFIIRESRGFSPGHRLAVLVIGAATDLASALLLDPTLGERIEVIAMGFDD
;
A
#
# COMPACT_ATOMS: atom_id res chain seq x y z
N MET A 1 16.83 -54.90 -5.08
CA MET A 1 17.43 -53.55 -4.92
C MET A 1 16.29 -52.53 -4.97
N ALA A 2 15.62 -52.28 -3.83
CA ALA A 2 14.57 -51.29 -3.74
C ALA A 2 15.21 -49.95 -3.33
N SER A 3 15.23 -48.98 -4.24
CA SER A 3 15.76 -47.66 -3.98
C SER A 3 14.65 -46.79 -3.39
N ILE A 4 14.79 -46.44 -2.11
CA ILE A 4 13.94 -45.50 -1.41
C ILE A 4 14.42 -44.10 -1.80
N PHE A 5 13.70 -43.45 -2.72
CA PHE A 5 13.82 -42.00 -2.91
C PHE A 5 12.90 -41.34 -1.88
N ALA A 6 13.46 -41.00 -0.71
CA ALA A 6 12.82 -40.10 0.23
C ALA A 6 12.88 -38.69 -0.36
N CYS A 7 11.79 -38.27 -1.02
CA CYS A 7 11.56 -36.86 -1.32
C CYS A 7 11.37 -36.15 0.02
N CYS A 8 12.44 -35.53 0.52
CA CYS A 8 12.39 -34.62 1.65
C CYS A 8 11.64 -33.38 1.18
N CYS A 9 10.30 -33.47 1.23
CA CYS A 9 9.42 -32.33 1.06
C CYS A 9 9.66 -31.46 2.29
N LEU A 10 10.59 -30.51 2.18
CA LEU A 10 10.70 -29.39 3.11
C LEU A 10 9.36 -28.68 3.03
N THR A 11 8.48 -28.99 3.98
CA THR A 11 7.32 -28.16 4.27
C THR A 11 7.89 -26.86 4.80
N VAL A 12 8.14 -25.90 3.89
CA VAL A 12 8.18 -24.50 4.25
C VAL A 12 6.82 -24.25 4.89
N GLU A 13 6.78 -24.13 6.21
CA GLU A 13 5.60 -23.60 6.88
C GLU A 13 5.24 -22.33 6.14
N ALA A 14 4.00 -22.23 5.66
CA ALA A 14 3.54 -21.06 4.93
C ALA A 14 3.61 -19.86 5.88
N GLN A 15 4.75 -19.17 5.88
CA GLN A 15 4.94 -17.96 6.65
C GLN A 15 3.83 -17.01 6.25
N SER A 16 3.01 -16.59 7.21
CA SER A 16 1.87 -15.72 6.93
C SER A 16 2.39 -14.46 6.26
N ARG A 17 2.00 -14.22 5.01
CA ARG A 17 2.41 -13.04 4.26
C ARG A 17 1.94 -11.79 4.99
N ARG A 18 2.79 -10.78 5.10
CA ARG A 18 2.40 -9.51 5.71
C ARG A 18 1.49 -8.75 4.74
N ALA A 19 0.26 -8.50 5.16
CA ALA A 19 -0.68 -7.70 4.37
C ALA A 19 -0.25 -6.23 4.38
N VAL A 20 -0.14 -5.65 3.19
CA VAL A 20 0.34 -4.27 3.00
C VAL A 20 -0.62 -3.49 2.12
N VAL A 21 -0.93 -2.25 2.53
CA VAL A 21 -1.42 -1.19 1.64
C VAL A 21 -0.30 -0.17 1.48
N LEU A 22 -0.03 0.23 0.23
CA LEU A 22 0.95 1.27 -0.09
C LEU A 22 0.26 2.60 -0.36
N THR A 23 0.75 3.68 0.25
CA THR A 23 0.42 5.07 -0.10
C THR A 23 1.66 5.73 -0.70
N THR A 24 1.56 6.26 -1.91
CA THR A 24 2.73 6.65 -2.72
C THR A 24 2.40 7.74 -3.73
N ASP A 25 3.35 8.61 -4.01
CA ASP A 25 3.36 9.62 -5.06
C ASP A 25 4.20 9.18 -6.27
N VAL A 26 4.21 7.86 -6.53
CA VAL A 26 4.97 7.23 -7.62
C VAL A 26 4.93 8.00 -8.94
N GLY A 27 6.12 8.25 -9.49
CA GLY A 27 6.32 9.10 -10.65
C GLY A 27 6.73 10.53 -10.34
N ALA A 28 6.73 10.93 -9.05
CA ALA A 28 7.43 12.11 -8.58
C ALA A 28 8.96 11.91 -8.69
N GLU A 29 9.45 10.84 -8.08
CA GLU A 29 10.81 10.34 -8.19
C GLU A 29 10.81 8.86 -8.67
N MET A 30 11.95 8.17 -8.59
CA MET A 30 12.13 6.80 -9.13
C MET A 30 12.05 5.71 -8.05
N ASP A 31 12.24 6.06 -6.78
CA ASP A 31 12.28 5.14 -5.64
C ASP A 31 10.93 4.47 -5.36
N ASP A 32 9.82 5.15 -5.57
CA ASP A 32 8.48 4.58 -5.43
C ASP A 32 8.21 3.42 -6.41
N GLN A 33 8.70 3.50 -7.64
CA GLN A 33 8.56 2.46 -8.65
C GLN A 33 9.28 1.19 -8.20
N TRP A 34 10.48 1.35 -7.63
CA TRP A 34 11.25 0.25 -7.05
C TRP A 34 10.52 -0.33 -5.83
N THR A 35 10.03 0.51 -4.93
CA THR A 35 9.28 0.06 -3.75
C THR A 35 8.04 -0.73 -4.15
N LEU A 36 7.26 -0.23 -5.10
CA LEU A 36 6.09 -0.91 -5.64
C LEU A 36 6.45 -2.26 -6.28
N ALA A 37 7.54 -2.31 -7.05
CA ALA A 37 8.02 -3.56 -7.65
C ALA A 37 8.44 -4.57 -6.58
N HIS A 38 9.20 -4.16 -5.57
CA HIS A 38 9.61 -5.01 -4.46
C HIS A 38 8.41 -5.55 -3.68
N LEU A 39 7.45 -4.70 -3.30
CA LEU A 39 6.25 -5.11 -2.57
C LEU A 39 5.37 -6.07 -3.39
N ALA A 40 5.29 -5.90 -4.71
CA ALA A 40 4.50 -6.75 -5.58
C ALA A 40 5.16 -8.13 -5.84
N LEU A 41 6.49 -8.22 -5.79
CA LEU A 41 7.25 -9.44 -6.10
C LEU A 41 7.68 -10.24 -4.87
N ALA A 42 7.79 -9.60 -3.70
CA ALA A 42 8.24 -10.25 -2.48
C ALA A 42 7.26 -11.36 -2.02
N PRO A 43 7.71 -12.62 -1.90
CA PRO A 43 6.85 -13.73 -1.51
C PRO A 43 6.26 -13.58 -0.10
N GLU A 44 6.94 -12.87 0.80
CA GLU A 44 6.53 -12.58 2.17
C GLU A 44 5.54 -11.43 2.31
N ILE A 45 5.27 -10.66 1.24
CA ILE A 45 4.35 -9.52 1.25
C ILE A 45 3.08 -9.86 0.49
N GLU A 46 1.92 -9.59 1.07
CA GLU A 46 0.64 -9.59 0.36
C GLU A 46 0.21 -8.13 0.10
N LEU A 47 0.55 -7.59 -1.07
CA LEU A 47 0.16 -6.25 -1.47
C LEU A 47 -1.35 -6.19 -1.78
N ARG A 48 -2.13 -5.63 -0.84
CA ARG A 48 -3.59 -5.57 -0.88
C ARG A 48 -4.12 -4.48 -1.81
N GLY A 49 -3.36 -3.40 -1.97
CA GLY A 49 -3.71 -2.28 -2.83
C GLY A 49 -2.73 -1.14 -2.74
N VAL A 50 -2.84 -0.22 -3.70
CA VAL A 50 -2.06 1.02 -3.77
C VAL A 50 -3.02 2.20 -3.78
N VAL A 51 -2.74 3.20 -2.95
CA VAL A 51 -3.43 4.49 -2.94
C VAL A 51 -2.44 5.57 -3.34
N THR A 52 -2.65 6.20 -4.48
CA THR A 52 -1.71 7.22 -4.95
C THR A 52 -2.07 8.61 -4.44
N THR A 53 -1.07 9.44 -4.21
CA THR A 53 -1.25 10.78 -3.61
C THR A 53 -0.59 11.86 -4.46
N HIS A 54 -0.51 13.08 -3.93
CA HIS A 54 0.06 14.24 -4.61
C HIS A 54 1.52 14.49 -4.22
N ALA A 55 2.24 15.09 -5.17
CA ALA A 55 3.55 15.67 -4.98
C ALA A 55 3.69 16.94 -5.83
N PRO A 56 4.54 17.91 -5.46
CA PRO A 56 4.73 19.15 -6.23
C PRO A 56 5.21 18.93 -7.68
N SER A 57 5.96 17.85 -7.93
CA SER A 57 6.53 17.51 -9.24
C SER A 57 5.54 16.80 -10.18
N LEU A 58 4.40 16.32 -9.68
CA LEU A 58 3.42 15.58 -10.46
C LEU A 58 2.46 16.52 -11.22
N ALA A 59 2.19 16.17 -12.48
CA ALA A 59 1.18 16.87 -13.28
C ALA A 59 -0.22 16.67 -12.72
N ALA A 60 -1.01 17.75 -12.65
CA ALA A 60 -2.41 17.68 -12.21
C ALA A 60 -3.31 16.88 -13.18
N PRO A 61 -4.27 16.07 -12.68
CA PRO A 61 -4.49 15.74 -11.26
C PRO A 61 -3.41 14.79 -10.73
N ALA A 62 -2.67 15.21 -9.71
CA ALA A 62 -1.43 14.57 -9.28
C ALA A 62 -1.63 13.10 -8.90
N ALA A 63 -2.67 12.79 -8.11
CA ALA A 63 -2.96 11.42 -7.70
C ALA A 63 -3.34 10.52 -8.88
N GLU A 64 -4.02 11.04 -9.91
CA GLU A 64 -4.36 10.27 -11.11
C GLU A 64 -3.14 10.05 -12.01
N THR A 65 -2.24 11.03 -12.09
CA THR A 65 -0.95 10.89 -12.75
C THR A 65 -0.13 9.79 -12.09
N ALA A 66 0.02 9.82 -10.76
CA ALA A 66 0.70 8.77 -10.01
C ALA A 66 -0.01 7.41 -10.16
N ALA A 67 -1.35 7.37 -10.16
CA ALA A 67 -2.10 6.12 -10.38
C ALA A 67 -1.81 5.50 -11.75
N ARG A 68 -1.63 6.33 -12.79
CA ARG A 68 -1.23 5.86 -14.12
C ARG A 68 0.17 5.25 -14.10
N VAL A 69 1.12 5.88 -13.42
CA VAL A 69 2.48 5.35 -13.27
C VAL A 69 2.48 4.04 -12.47
N ALA A 70 1.76 3.97 -11.35
CA ALA A 70 1.61 2.75 -10.56
C ALA A 70 1.08 1.58 -11.40
N ARG A 71 0.02 1.83 -12.19
CA ARG A 71 -0.56 0.82 -13.08
C ARG A 71 0.43 0.39 -14.16
N GLU A 72 1.21 1.31 -14.71
CA GLU A 72 2.24 0.99 -15.71
C GLU A 72 3.37 0.13 -15.11
N VAL A 73 3.86 0.47 -13.91
CA VAL A 73 4.84 -0.37 -13.19
C VAL A 73 4.29 -1.78 -13.02
N LEU A 74 3.09 -1.93 -12.43
CA LEU A 74 2.48 -3.24 -12.17
C LEU A 74 2.26 -4.04 -13.46
N LYS A 75 1.93 -3.39 -14.58
CA LYS A 75 1.75 -4.01 -15.89
C LYS A 75 3.00 -4.74 -16.40
N HIS A 76 4.18 -4.25 -16.05
CA HIS A 76 5.46 -4.84 -16.49
C HIS A 76 6.00 -5.91 -15.54
N LEU A 77 5.36 -6.15 -14.40
CA LEU A 77 5.81 -7.17 -13.45
C LEU A 77 5.22 -8.54 -13.77
N PRO A 78 5.99 -9.64 -13.58
CA PRO A 78 5.52 -11.00 -13.80
C PRO A 78 4.60 -11.51 -12.66
N ILE A 79 3.57 -10.75 -12.29
CA ILE A 79 2.61 -11.10 -11.22
C ILE A 79 1.30 -11.63 -11.80
N ARG A 80 0.72 -12.65 -11.17
CA ARG A 80 -0.55 -13.25 -11.65
C ARG A 80 -1.77 -12.39 -11.37
N ARG A 81 -1.76 -11.65 -10.26
CA ARG A 81 -2.87 -10.80 -9.81
C ARG A 81 -2.32 -9.43 -9.48
N HIS A 82 -2.85 -8.43 -10.16
CA HIS A 82 -2.45 -7.05 -9.94
C HIS A 82 -3.23 -6.51 -8.74
N PRO A 83 -2.57 -5.85 -7.78
CA PRO A 83 -3.28 -5.15 -6.71
C PRO A 83 -4.13 -4.02 -7.32
N PRO A 84 -5.29 -3.70 -6.73
CA PRO A 84 -6.06 -2.54 -7.15
C PRO A 84 -5.27 -1.25 -6.87
N VAL A 85 -5.43 -0.27 -7.75
CA VAL A 85 -4.83 1.06 -7.63
C VAL A 85 -5.95 2.10 -7.56
N PHE A 86 -5.96 2.90 -6.50
CA PHE A 86 -6.92 3.98 -6.27
C PHE A 86 -6.18 5.31 -6.35
N ALA A 87 -6.69 6.24 -7.15
CA ALA A 87 -6.26 7.64 -7.04
C ALA A 87 -6.85 8.23 -5.76
N GLY A 88 -5.97 8.61 -4.83
CA GLY A 88 -6.29 9.32 -3.60
C GLY A 88 -6.44 10.82 -3.83
N SER A 89 -5.98 11.63 -2.88
CA SER A 89 -6.09 13.08 -3.00
C SER A 89 -4.99 13.69 -3.86
N SER A 90 -5.39 14.55 -4.79
CA SER A 90 -4.46 15.38 -5.59
C SER A 90 -4.01 16.66 -4.88
N VAL A 91 -4.44 16.89 -3.64
CA VAL A 91 -4.12 18.09 -2.87
C VAL A 91 -3.90 17.77 -1.38
N PRO A 92 -3.14 18.59 -0.63
CA PRO A 92 -3.02 18.44 0.82
C PRO A 92 -4.36 18.55 1.54
N LEU A 93 -4.42 18.10 2.80
CA LEU A 93 -5.53 18.43 3.69
C LEU A 93 -5.78 19.95 3.70
N ALA A 94 -7.05 20.35 3.56
CA ALA A 94 -7.40 21.78 3.50
C ALA A 94 -7.14 22.47 4.84
N ARG A 95 -7.32 21.73 5.94
CA ARG A 95 -7.01 22.12 7.32
C ARG A 95 -7.09 20.89 8.23
N ASP A 96 -6.52 21.03 9.42
CA ASP A 96 -6.55 20.01 10.46
C ASP A 96 -7.98 19.58 10.82
N GLY A 97 -8.15 18.29 11.09
CA GLY A 97 -9.43 17.72 11.53
C GLY A 97 -10.49 17.56 10.44
N VAL A 98 -10.24 17.99 9.20
CA VAL A 98 -11.21 17.85 8.10
C VAL A 98 -10.73 16.80 7.10
N ALA A 99 -11.33 15.62 7.16
CA ALA A 99 -11.03 14.53 6.23
C ALA A 99 -11.42 14.85 4.79
N GLN A 100 -10.65 14.32 3.84
CA GLN A 100 -11.00 14.28 2.43
C GLN A 100 -11.48 12.89 2.04
N LYS A 101 -12.76 12.76 1.69
CA LYS A 101 -13.32 11.48 1.23
C LYS A 101 -12.94 11.24 -0.22
N ASN A 102 -12.43 10.05 -0.51
CA ASN A 102 -12.18 9.56 -1.86
C ASN A 102 -12.13 8.01 -1.85
N PRO A 103 -12.10 7.36 -3.03
CA PRO A 103 -12.09 5.90 -3.11
C PRO A 103 -10.90 5.22 -2.43
N GLY A 104 -9.73 5.85 -2.38
CA GLY A 104 -8.54 5.34 -1.70
C GLY A 104 -8.72 5.30 -0.18
N VAL A 105 -9.29 6.36 0.39
CA VAL A 105 -9.64 6.44 1.82
C VAL A 105 -10.67 5.38 2.20
N GLU A 106 -11.72 5.23 1.40
CA GLU A 106 -12.74 4.19 1.61
C GLU A 106 -12.16 2.79 1.50
N PHE A 107 -11.20 2.58 0.58
CA PHE A 107 -10.46 1.34 0.46
C PHE A 107 -9.66 1.02 1.73
N ILE A 108 -8.85 1.95 2.25
CA ILE A 108 -8.05 1.74 3.48
C ILE A 108 -8.96 1.33 4.64
N ILE A 109 -10.05 2.07 4.86
CA ILE A 109 -11.00 1.78 5.95
C ILE A 109 -11.60 0.39 5.75
N ARG A 110 -12.09 0.08 4.55
CA ARG A 110 -12.71 -1.22 4.24
C ARG A 110 -11.73 -2.37 4.43
N GLU A 111 -10.52 -2.24 3.91
CA GLU A 111 -9.48 -3.27 3.96
C GLU A 111 -9.07 -3.57 5.41
N SER A 112 -8.99 -2.54 6.26
CA SER A 112 -8.65 -2.67 7.68
C SER A 112 -9.63 -3.52 8.50
N ARG A 113 -10.87 -3.73 8.04
CA ARG A 113 -11.92 -4.44 8.80
C ARG A 113 -11.62 -5.92 9.00
N GLY A 114 -10.73 -6.50 8.20
CA GLY A 114 -10.25 -7.87 8.38
C GLY A 114 -9.17 -8.03 9.45
N PHE A 115 -8.74 -6.94 10.10
CA PHE A 115 -7.58 -6.88 10.98
C PHE A 115 -7.96 -6.52 12.43
N SER A 116 -7.02 -6.73 13.35
CA SER A 116 -7.21 -6.59 14.80
C SER A 116 -5.92 -6.09 15.49
N PRO A 117 -5.96 -5.71 16.78
CA PRO A 117 -4.76 -5.27 17.49
C PRO A 117 -3.59 -6.28 17.50
N GLY A 118 -3.90 -7.59 17.50
CA GLY A 118 -2.90 -8.66 17.46
C GLY A 118 -2.47 -9.08 16.04
N HIS A 119 -3.16 -8.60 15.00
CA HIS A 119 -2.86 -8.89 13.60
C HIS A 119 -3.29 -7.68 12.76
N ARG A 120 -2.36 -6.74 12.56
CA ARG A 120 -2.61 -5.41 11.99
C ARG A 120 -2.29 -5.38 10.49
N LEU A 121 -3.05 -4.57 9.73
CA LEU A 121 -2.73 -4.24 8.35
C LEU A 121 -1.56 -3.24 8.33
N ALA A 122 -0.47 -3.54 7.62
CA ALA A 122 0.60 -2.57 7.44
C ALA A 122 0.19 -1.53 6.37
N VAL A 123 0.21 -0.25 6.73
CA VAL A 123 0.01 0.86 5.80
C VAL A 123 1.35 1.58 5.65
N LEU A 124 2.00 1.36 4.52
CA LEU A 124 3.25 2.00 4.17
C LEU A 124 2.96 3.35 3.54
N VAL A 125 3.41 4.43 4.18
CA VAL A 125 3.21 5.81 3.72
C VAL A 125 4.55 6.33 3.24
N ILE A 126 4.76 6.36 1.92
CA ILE A 126 6.01 6.84 1.31
C ILE A 126 5.83 8.11 0.47
N GLY A 127 4.60 8.64 0.42
CA GLY A 127 4.28 9.97 -0.11
C GLY A 127 3.46 10.78 0.89
N ALA A 128 2.74 11.79 0.41
CA ALA A 128 1.87 12.61 1.27
C ALA A 128 0.83 11.77 2.06
N ALA A 129 0.77 11.96 3.38
CA ALA A 129 -0.07 11.18 4.30
C ALA A 129 -1.58 11.54 4.26
N THR A 130 -2.03 12.35 3.29
CA THR A 130 -3.37 12.96 3.28
C THR A 130 -4.50 11.94 3.31
N ASP A 131 -4.36 10.84 2.56
CA ASP A 131 -5.37 9.79 2.49
C ASP A 131 -5.42 8.95 3.78
N LEU A 132 -4.27 8.60 4.37
CA LEU A 132 -4.25 7.91 5.65
C LEU A 132 -4.78 8.79 6.79
N ALA A 133 -4.39 10.06 6.83
CA ALA A 133 -4.91 11.02 7.79
C ALA A 133 -6.42 11.18 7.66
N SER A 134 -6.93 11.27 6.43
CA SER A 134 -8.38 11.30 6.18
C SER A 134 -9.09 10.02 6.64
N ALA A 135 -8.47 8.85 6.45
CA ALA A 135 -9.01 7.59 6.93
C ALA A 135 -9.11 7.54 8.46
N LEU A 136 -8.08 7.98 9.18
CA LEU A 136 -8.07 8.08 10.64
C LEU A 136 -9.08 9.10 11.18
N LEU A 137 -9.27 10.22 10.47
CA LEU A 137 -10.27 11.23 10.83
C LEU A 137 -11.72 10.72 10.64
N LEU A 138 -11.97 9.87 9.64
CA LEU A 138 -13.28 9.30 9.37
C LEU A 138 -13.59 8.08 10.24
N ASP A 139 -12.58 7.28 10.58
CA ASP A 139 -12.68 6.14 11.47
C ASP A 139 -11.54 6.16 12.49
N PRO A 140 -11.72 6.81 13.66
CA PRO A 140 -10.70 6.86 14.70
C PRO A 140 -10.30 5.49 15.26
N THR A 141 -11.17 4.47 15.14
CA THR A 141 -10.86 3.10 15.59
C THR A 141 -9.92 2.37 14.63
N LEU A 142 -9.66 2.93 13.45
CA LEU A 142 -8.71 2.40 12.47
C LEU A 142 -7.32 2.16 13.08
N GLY A 143 -6.88 3.03 14.00
CA GLY A 143 -5.60 2.91 14.70
C GLY A 143 -5.41 1.62 15.49
N GLU A 144 -6.50 0.94 15.86
CA GLU A 144 -6.45 -0.37 16.54
C GLU A 144 -6.17 -1.52 15.57
N ARG A 145 -6.38 -1.33 14.26
CA ARG A 145 -6.34 -2.38 13.23
C ARG A 145 -5.22 -2.22 12.20
N ILE A 146 -4.57 -1.07 12.14
CA ILE A 146 -3.48 -0.79 11.20
C ILE A 146 -2.18 -0.51 11.92
N GLU A 147 -1.04 -0.86 11.33
CA GLU A 147 0.28 -0.38 11.71
C GLU A 147 0.75 0.60 10.63
N VAL A 148 1.19 1.79 11.03
CA VAL A 148 1.66 2.82 10.09
C VAL A 148 3.18 2.78 10.02
N ILE A 149 3.71 2.61 8.83
CA ILE A 149 5.15 2.64 8.55
C ILE A 149 5.36 3.80 7.58
N ALA A 150 5.85 4.92 8.08
CA ALA A 150 5.98 6.15 7.30
C ALA A 150 7.45 6.45 6.99
N MET A 151 7.72 6.83 5.74
CA MET A 151 8.90 7.61 5.40
C MET A 151 8.61 9.06 5.76
N GLY A 152 9.45 9.66 6.59
CA GLY A 152 9.32 11.03 7.04
C GLY A 152 10.63 11.54 7.60
N PHE A 153 10.67 12.84 7.88
CA PHE A 153 11.81 13.51 8.45
C PHE A 153 11.37 14.22 9.74
N ASP A 154 12.20 14.13 10.77
CA ASP A 154 12.02 14.86 12.02
C ASP A 154 12.69 16.23 11.83
N ASP A 155 11.99 17.19 11.23
CA ASP A 155 12.43 18.59 11.19
C ASP A 155 12.19 19.29 12.54
#